data_AF-A0A935BV18-F1
#
_entry.id   AF-A0A935BV18-F1
#
_cell.length_a   1.000
_cell.length_b   1.000
_cell.length_c   1.000
_cell.angle_alpha   90.00
_cell.angle_beta   90.00
_cell.angle_gamma   90.00
#
_symmetry.space_group_name_H-M   'P 1'
#
loop_
_entity.id
_entity.type
_entity.pdbx_description
1 polymer ?
#
loop_
_entity_poly.entity_id
_entity_poly.type
_entity_poly.pdbx_seq_one_letter_code
_entity_poly.pdbx_strand_id
1 'polypeptide(L)'
;MDAGDRWMLMDAAGTPMLAWDFNKRQDENNNYEEEERLFITEYDDLHRPRRQWLSVNNKWQEIVERFEYQDAKPNDTNNLNGQLIRHYDPSGRVETIRRDFKGNVEEVRRRLNNQPQAAHIEWLGNDPAANLDGETFIQITEYDALNRMTRLYNWHREAPNNRVAVYVPSYNAGGCCKAKPLTWEQPRRLAATRHLRKGRHRPSSRFATTKKARRPTWRWAMEL
;
A
#
# COMPACT_ATOMS: atom_id res chain seq x y z
N MET A 1 27.46 -0.39 -23.60
CA MET A 1 27.21 -0.01 -22.20
C MET A 1 27.57 -1.25 -21.41
N ASP A 2 28.84 -1.36 -20.98
CA ASP A 2 29.27 -2.53 -20.20
C ASP A 2 28.73 -2.36 -18.79
N ALA A 3 27.89 -3.30 -18.37
CA ALA A 3 27.19 -3.27 -17.09
C ALA A 3 28.02 -3.84 -15.92
N GLY A 4 29.34 -4.01 -16.14
CA GLY A 4 30.23 -4.71 -15.20
C GLY A 4 29.97 -6.23 -15.16
N ASP A 5 30.85 -6.94 -14.47
CA ASP A 5 30.67 -8.37 -14.25
C ASP A 5 29.78 -8.63 -13.04
N ARG A 6 28.82 -9.53 -13.21
CA ARG A 6 27.89 -9.97 -12.16
C ARG A 6 27.69 -11.47 -12.25
N TRP A 7 27.71 -12.11 -11.09
CA TRP A 7 27.45 -13.53 -10.95
C TRP A 7 26.35 -13.78 -9.94
N MET A 8 25.70 -14.94 -10.06
CA MET A 8 24.60 -15.34 -9.19
C MET A 8 24.64 -16.86 -9.02
N LEU A 9 24.39 -17.31 -7.80
CA LEU A 9 24.15 -18.70 -7.47
C LEU A 9 22.70 -18.86 -7.02
N MET A 10 21.98 -19.72 -7.73
CA MET A 10 20.60 -20.09 -7.42
C MET A 10 20.60 -21.26 -6.44
N ASP A 11 19.54 -21.36 -5.63
CA ASP A 11 19.24 -22.59 -4.90
C ASP A 11 18.63 -23.68 -5.81
N ALA A 12 18.30 -24.82 -5.21
CA ALA A 12 17.69 -25.95 -5.91
C ALA A 12 16.26 -25.68 -6.43
N ALA A 13 15.56 -24.68 -5.88
CA ALA A 13 14.25 -24.24 -6.34
C ALA A 13 14.34 -23.18 -7.45
N GLY A 14 15.55 -22.77 -7.83
CA GLY A 14 15.80 -21.75 -8.84
C GLY A 14 15.55 -20.34 -8.34
N THR A 15 15.70 -20.07 -7.03
CA THR A 15 15.65 -18.71 -6.49
C THR A 15 17.05 -18.19 -6.08
N PRO A 16 17.29 -16.85 -6.13
CA PRO A 16 18.63 -16.31 -5.91
C PRO A 16 19.12 -16.44 -4.46
N MET A 17 20.15 -17.26 -4.22
CA MET A 17 20.73 -17.45 -2.89
C MET A 17 21.92 -16.52 -2.64
N LEU A 18 22.83 -16.43 -3.61
CA LEU A 18 23.99 -15.55 -3.58
C LEU A 18 24.09 -14.76 -4.88
N ALA A 19 24.56 -13.53 -4.80
CA ALA A 19 25.00 -12.77 -5.97
C ALA A 19 26.22 -11.95 -5.60
N TRP A 20 27.13 -11.75 -6.54
CA TRP A 20 28.26 -10.86 -6.33
C TRP A 20 28.56 -10.07 -7.59
N ASP A 21 29.05 -8.85 -7.39
CA ASP A 21 29.45 -7.95 -8.46
C ASP A 21 30.59 -7.04 -8.02
N PHE A 22 31.16 -6.36 -9.01
CA PHE A 22 32.10 -5.26 -8.80
C PHE A 22 31.40 -3.96 -9.15
N ASN A 23 31.34 -3.06 -8.18
CA ASN A 23 30.68 -1.77 -8.31
C ASN A 23 31.69 -0.62 -8.20
N LYS A 24 31.46 0.44 -8.97
CA LYS A 24 32.19 1.72 -8.82
C LYS A 24 31.24 2.73 -8.20
N ARG A 25 31.29 2.86 -6.87
CA ARG A 25 30.46 3.80 -6.13
C ARG A 25 31.09 5.18 -6.18
N GLN A 26 30.26 6.21 -6.30
CA GLN A 26 30.70 7.58 -6.15
C GLN A 26 30.46 8.04 -4.70
N ASP A 27 31.46 8.62 -4.06
CA ASP A 27 31.35 9.19 -2.72
C ASP A 27 30.78 10.63 -2.74
N GLU A 28 30.56 11.20 -1.55
CA GLU A 28 30.06 12.58 -1.38
C GLU A 28 31.01 13.66 -1.94
N ASN A 29 32.29 13.33 -2.12
CA ASN A 29 33.33 14.20 -2.65
C ASN A 29 33.56 13.97 -4.16
N ASN A 30 32.66 13.22 -4.82
CA ASN A 30 32.69 12.94 -6.24
C ASN A 30 33.88 12.05 -6.67
N ASN A 31 34.52 11.34 -5.73
CA ASN A 31 35.52 10.31 -5.99
C ASN A 31 34.85 8.97 -6.29
N TYR A 32 35.54 8.10 -7.01
CA TYR A 32 35.09 6.75 -7.29
C TYR A 32 35.82 5.74 -6.41
N GLU A 33 35.06 4.90 -5.73
CA GLU A 33 35.54 3.77 -4.94
C GLU A 33 35.11 2.46 -5.60
N GLU A 34 36.05 1.53 -5.71
CA GLU A 34 35.75 0.18 -6.17
C GLU A 34 35.29 -0.69 -4.99
N GLU A 35 34.19 -1.40 -5.21
CA GLU A 35 33.51 -2.21 -4.21
C GLU A 35 33.28 -3.62 -4.75
N GLU A 36 33.83 -4.60 -4.04
CA GLU A 36 33.45 -6.00 -4.19
C GLU A 36 32.22 -6.24 -3.32
N ARG A 37 31.08 -6.57 -3.93
CA ARG A 37 29.82 -6.74 -3.18
C ARG A 37 29.38 -8.20 -3.22
N LEU A 38 28.99 -8.71 -2.07
CA LEU A 38 28.35 -10.02 -1.92
C LEU A 38 26.96 -9.83 -1.31
N PHE A 39 25.95 -10.31 -2.03
CA PHE A 39 24.56 -10.34 -1.61
C PHE A 39 24.18 -11.76 -1.21
N ILE A 40 23.48 -11.89 -0.08
CA ILE A 40 22.94 -13.17 0.40
C ILE A 40 21.44 -12.99 0.67
N THR A 41 20.60 -13.82 0.06
CA THR A 41 19.16 -13.82 0.34
C THR A 41 18.82 -14.86 1.39
N GLU A 42 18.21 -14.42 2.49
CA GLU A 42 17.64 -15.29 3.52
C GLU A 42 16.16 -15.51 3.22
N TYR A 43 15.69 -16.75 3.33
CA TYR A 43 14.31 -17.14 3.07
C TYR A 43 13.64 -17.67 4.35
N ASP A 44 12.31 -17.58 4.42
CA ASP A 44 11.52 -18.24 5.46
C ASP A 44 11.15 -19.70 5.11
N ASP A 45 10.44 -20.38 6.00
CA ASP A 45 10.04 -21.79 5.84
C ASP A 45 9.15 -22.05 4.60
N LEU A 46 8.48 -21.02 4.09
CA LEU A 46 7.68 -21.07 2.86
C LEU A 46 8.47 -20.65 1.62
N HIS A 47 9.79 -20.52 1.76
CA HIS A 47 10.71 -20.11 0.72
C HIS A 47 10.44 -18.70 0.17
N ARG A 48 9.92 -17.79 1.01
CA ARG A 48 9.72 -16.37 0.68
C ARG A 48 10.93 -15.56 1.16
N PRO A 49 11.46 -14.59 0.38
CA PRO A 49 12.57 -13.76 0.81
C PRO A 49 12.23 -13.03 2.11
N ARG A 50 13.11 -13.08 3.09
CA ARG A 50 12.95 -12.46 4.41
C ARG A 50 13.92 -11.30 4.61
N ARG A 51 15.17 -11.47 4.18
CA ARG A 51 16.23 -10.46 4.27
C ARG A 51 17.17 -10.59 3.09
N GLN A 52 17.75 -9.47 2.68
CA GLN A 52 18.92 -9.45 1.82
C GLN A 52 20.07 -8.83 2.59
N TRP A 53 21.14 -9.59 2.73
CA TRP A 53 22.38 -9.17 3.36
C TRP A 53 23.34 -8.66 2.28
N LEU A 54 24.09 -7.60 2.61
CA LEU A 54 25.17 -7.07 1.80
C LEU A 54 26.47 -7.08 2.61
N SER A 55 27.53 -7.62 2.01
CA SER A 55 28.91 -7.42 2.45
C SER A 55 29.65 -6.66 1.37
N VAL A 56 30.38 -5.61 1.75
CA VAL A 56 31.23 -4.81 0.86
C VAL A 56 32.69 -4.99 1.26
N ASN A 57 33.56 -5.32 0.30
CA ASN A 57 35.01 -5.50 0.52
C ASN A 57 35.32 -6.44 1.69
N ASN A 58 34.56 -7.55 1.80
CA ASN A 58 34.64 -8.55 2.88
C ASN A 58 34.48 -7.99 4.30
N LYS A 59 33.76 -6.86 4.46
CA LYS A 59 33.42 -6.27 5.76
C LYS A 59 32.14 -6.89 6.34
N TRP A 60 31.71 -6.38 7.50
CA TRP A 60 30.49 -6.79 8.19
C TRP A 60 29.26 -6.77 7.27
N GLN A 61 28.37 -7.75 7.47
CA GLN A 61 27.15 -7.89 6.69
C GLN A 61 26.05 -7.00 7.25
N GLU A 62 25.45 -6.19 6.38
CA GLU A 62 24.31 -5.33 6.71
C GLU A 62 23.04 -5.85 6.04
N ILE A 63 21.89 -5.75 6.70
CA ILE A 63 20.59 -6.08 6.09
C ILE A 63 20.14 -4.87 5.27
N VAL A 64 20.31 -4.92 3.95
CA VAL A 64 19.94 -3.83 3.03
C VAL A 64 18.50 -3.91 2.55
N GLU A 65 17.90 -5.11 2.56
CA GLU A 65 16.47 -5.29 2.37
C GLU A 65 15.88 -6.21 3.43
N ARG A 66 14.65 -5.90 3.85
CA ARG A 66 13.88 -6.72 4.80
C ARG A 66 12.42 -6.81 4.38
N PHE A 67 11.87 -8.01 4.48
CA PHE A 67 10.51 -8.34 4.07
C PHE A 67 9.73 -8.88 5.26
N GLU A 68 8.55 -8.33 5.52
CA GLU A 68 7.65 -8.81 6.57
C GLU A 68 6.30 -9.19 5.96
N TYR A 69 5.90 -10.43 6.19
CA TYR A 69 4.63 -10.99 5.72
C TYR A 69 3.63 -11.07 6.86
N GLN A 70 2.33 -10.92 6.55
CA GLN A 70 1.28 -11.24 7.51
C GLN A 70 0.96 -12.73 7.42
N ASP A 71 1.21 -13.45 8.50
CA ASP A 71 0.77 -14.84 8.65
C ASP A 71 -0.75 -14.92 8.84
N ALA A 72 -1.28 -16.14 8.95
CA ALA A 72 -2.72 -16.37 9.06
C ALA A 72 -3.33 -15.69 10.30
N LYS A 73 -4.01 -14.57 10.09
CA LYS A 73 -4.76 -13.85 11.11
C LYS A 73 -6.26 -14.18 10.98
N PRO A 74 -6.91 -14.67 12.06
CA PRO A 74 -8.36 -14.89 12.05
C PRO A 74 -9.11 -13.58 11.81
N ASN A 75 -10.20 -13.63 11.03
CA ASN A 75 -11.06 -12.48 10.72
C ASN A 75 -10.30 -11.26 10.17
N ASP A 76 -9.30 -11.49 9.32
CA ASP A 76 -8.58 -10.42 8.66
C ASP A 76 -9.52 -9.60 7.74
N THR A 77 -9.78 -8.36 8.12
CA THR A 77 -10.66 -7.44 7.37
C THR A 77 -9.94 -6.69 6.26
N ASN A 78 -8.61 -6.79 6.17
CA ASN A 78 -7.79 -6.01 5.24
C ASN A 78 -7.26 -6.85 4.07
N ASN A 79 -7.56 -8.15 4.04
CA ASN A 79 -7.14 -9.08 2.98
C ASN A 79 -5.61 -9.14 2.80
N LEU A 80 -4.88 -9.25 3.92
CA LEU A 80 -3.43 -9.28 4.01
C LEU A 80 -2.84 -10.65 4.40
N ASN A 81 -3.65 -11.64 4.77
CA ASN A 81 -3.14 -13.00 5.04
C ASN A 81 -2.29 -13.55 3.89
N GLY A 82 -1.06 -13.96 4.20
CA GLY A 82 -0.06 -14.45 3.27
C GLY A 82 0.66 -13.36 2.44
N GLN A 83 0.29 -12.09 2.61
CA GLN A 83 0.82 -10.98 1.81
C GLN A 83 2.06 -10.36 2.45
N LEU A 84 2.95 -9.80 1.62
CA LEU A 84 4.01 -8.90 2.04
C LEU A 84 3.37 -7.60 2.55
N ILE A 85 3.45 -7.35 3.85
CA ILE A 85 2.87 -6.17 4.49
C ILE A 85 3.87 -5.04 4.68
N ARG A 86 5.17 -5.35 4.81
CA ARG A 86 6.23 -4.33 4.88
C ARG A 86 7.45 -4.77 4.08
N HIS A 87 7.98 -3.83 3.32
CA HIS A 87 9.26 -3.96 2.63
C HIS A 87 10.12 -2.77 3.02
N TYR A 88 11.30 -3.07 3.52
CA TYR A 88 12.34 -2.10 3.83
C TYR A 88 13.39 -2.20 2.74
N ASP A 89 13.72 -1.07 2.13
CA ASP A 89 14.69 -0.91 1.06
C ASP A 89 15.59 0.30 1.38
N PRO A 90 16.63 0.60 0.59
CA PRO A 90 17.49 1.76 0.87
C PRO A 90 16.75 3.10 0.93
N SER A 91 15.55 3.22 0.37
CA SER A 91 14.76 4.45 0.39
C SER A 91 13.85 4.57 1.63
N GLY A 92 13.76 3.54 2.46
CA GLY A 92 12.92 3.51 3.66
C GLY A 92 12.02 2.29 3.70
N ARG A 93 10.73 2.50 4.01
CA ARG A 93 9.76 1.42 4.18
C ARG A 93 8.48 1.69 3.43
N VAL A 94 8.05 0.71 2.64
CA VAL A 94 6.72 0.62 2.04
C VAL A 94 5.87 -0.37 2.83
N GLU A 95 4.63 0.02 3.15
CA GLU A 95 3.68 -0.78 3.93
C GLU A 95 2.33 -0.90 3.20
N THR A 96 1.87 -2.13 2.97
CA THR A 96 0.54 -2.39 2.40
C THR A 96 -0.48 -2.48 3.54
N ILE A 97 -1.47 -1.58 3.53
CA ILE A 97 -2.45 -1.47 4.63
C ILE A 97 -3.69 -2.33 4.39
N ARG A 98 -4.10 -2.47 3.13
CA ARG A 98 -5.27 -3.26 2.75
C ARG A 98 -5.34 -3.51 1.25
N ARG A 99 -6.06 -4.58 0.92
CA ARG A 99 -6.43 -4.96 -0.42
C ARG A 99 -7.95 -5.12 -0.54
N ASP A 100 -8.46 -4.95 -1.75
CA ASP A 100 -9.84 -5.31 -2.06
C ASP A 100 -10.00 -6.84 -2.12
N PHE A 101 -11.24 -7.33 -2.27
CA PHE A 101 -11.54 -8.76 -2.36
C PHE A 101 -10.85 -9.47 -3.54
N LYS A 102 -10.44 -8.72 -4.57
CA LYS A 102 -9.80 -9.24 -5.78
C LYS A 102 -8.27 -9.17 -5.71
N GLY A 103 -7.73 -8.68 -4.60
CA GLY A 103 -6.30 -8.56 -4.34
C GLY A 103 -5.68 -7.23 -4.82
N ASN A 104 -6.45 -6.28 -5.35
CA ASN A 104 -5.92 -4.97 -5.70
C ASN A 104 -5.51 -4.21 -4.44
N VAL A 105 -4.38 -3.50 -4.49
CA VAL A 105 -3.90 -2.72 -3.34
C VAL A 105 -4.69 -1.42 -3.24
N GLU A 106 -5.45 -1.26 -2.15
CA GLU A 106 -6.27 -0.06 -1.94
C GLU A 106 -5.51 1.06 -1.22
N GLU A 107 -4.58 0.72 -0.32
CA GLU A 107 -3.83 1.70 0.45
C GLU A 107 -2.40 1.23 0.71
N VAL A 108 -1.45 2.10 0.36
CA VAL A 108 -0.02 1.94 0.64
C VAL A 108 0.45 3.14 1.45
N ARG A 109 1.30 2.87 2.44
CA ARG A 109 2.02 3.90 3.19
C ARG A 109 3.50 3.80 2.92
N ARG A 110 4.19 4.93 2.88
CA ARG A 110 5.64 5.01 2.74
C ARG A 110 6.20 5.92 3.83
N ARG A 111 7.23 5.44 4.52
CA ARG A 111 8.11 6.28 5.35
C ARG A 111 9.49 6.23 4.73
N LEU A 112 10.12 7.39 4.56
CA LEU A 112 11.47 7.46 3.99
C LEU A 112 12.50 7.05 5.04
N ASN A 113 13.72 6.69 4.62
CA ASN A 113 14.84 6.60 5.54
C ASN A 113 15.18 8.00 6.09
N ASN A 114 15.77 8.08 7.28
CA ASN A 114 16.20 9.34 7.90
C ASN A 114 17.69 9.65 7.69
N GLN A 115 18.38 8.93 6.81
CA GLN A 115 19.80 9.05 6.52
C GLN A 115 20.06 9.13 5.00
N PRO A 116 19.56 10.18 4.31
CA PRO A 116 19.58 10.23 2.85
C PRO A 116 20.99 10.30 2.22
N GLN A 117 22.03 10.59 3.00
CA GLN A 117 23.43 10.62 2.57
C GLN A 117 24.19 9.32 2.89
N ALA A 118 23.60 8.39 3.64
CA ALA A 118 24.28 7.14 3.95
C ALA A 118 24.42 6.27 2.69
N ALA A 119 25.56 5.61 2.54
CA ALA A 119 25.80 4.71 1.41
C ALA A 119 24.85 3.51 1.44
N HIS A 120 24.59 2.98 2.64
CA HIS A 120 23.68 1.88 2.91
C HIS A 120 22.88 2.17 4.18
N ILE A 121 21.67 1.62 4.24
CA ILE A 121 20.82 1.66 5.43
C ILE A 121 20.71 0.24 5.95
N GLU A 122 21.11 0.04 7.20
CA GLU A 122 20.98 -1.25 7.86
C GLU A 122 19.60 -1.39 8.52
N TRP A 123 18.85 -2.44 8.18
CA TRP A 123 17.53 -2.75 8.73
C TRP A 123 17.58 -3.81 9.85
N LEU A 124 18.62 -3.74 10.69
CA LEU A 124 18.87 -4.66 11.80
C LEU A 124 17.88 -4.47 12.97
N GLY A 125 17.67 -5.55 13.74
CA GLY A 125 16.99 -5.51 15.04
C GLY A 125 15.47 -5.65 14.96
N ASN A 126 14.82 -5.62 16.13
CA ASN A 126 13.36 -5.77 16.22
C ASN A 126 12.60 -4.48 15.91
N ASP A 127 13.25 -3.32 16.01
CA ASP A 127 12.64 -2.01 15.74
C ASP A 127 13.37 -1.22 14.64
N PRO A 128 13.09 -1.51 13.36
CA PRO A 128 13.63 -0.74 12.24
C PRO A 128 13.04 0.68 12.13
N ALA A 129 12.14 1.11 13.04
CA ALA A 129 11.56 2.44 12.97
C ALA A 129 12.56 3.56 13.30
N ALA A 130 13.66 3.26 14.00
CA ALA A 130 14.70 4.24 14.32
C ALA A 130 15.41 4.81 13.08
N ASN A 131 15.41 4.07 11.97
CA ASN A 131 16.01 4.48 10.68
C ASN A 131 14.99 5.09 9.71
N LEU A 132 13.76 5.36 10.18
CA LEU A 132 12.70 5.96 9.39
C LEU A 132 12.44 7.41 9.80
N ASP A 133 12.09 8.23 8.82
CA ASP A 133 11.57 9.56 9.04
C ASP A 133 10.21 9.51 9.78
N GLY A 134 9.91 10.57 10.52
CA GLY A 134 8.64 10.75 11.23
C GLY A 134 7.46 11.02 10.29
N GLU A 135 7.72 11.45 9.06
CA GLU A 135 6.67 11.67 8.07
C GLU A 135 6.19 10.37 7.41
N THR A 136 4.87 10.22 7.30
CA THR A 136 4.23 9.14 6.56
C THR A 136 3.56 9.69 5.31
N PHE A 137 3.85 9.11 4.16
CA PHE A 137 3.19 9.38 2.90
C PHE A 137 2.19 8.26 2.60
N ILE A 138 1.04 8.59 2.02
CA ILE A 138 -0.03 7.65 1.73
C ILE A 138 -0.43 7.77 0.26
N GLN A 139 -0.72 6.64 -0.35
CA GLN A 139 -1.40 6.54 -1.63
C GLN A 139 -2.64 5.65 -1.47
N ILE A 140 -3.78 6.08 -2.03
CA ILE A 140 -5.03 5.33 -1.97
C ILE A 140 -5.58 5.15 -3.38
N THR A 141 -5.91 3.93 -3.74
CA THR A 141 -6.48 3.59 -5.05
C THR A 141 -7.82 2.90 -4.87
N GLU A 142 -8.83 3.38 -5.57
CA GLU A 142 -10.15 2.76 -5.64
C GLU A 142 -10.30 2.03 -6.99
N TYR A 143 -10.98 0.89 -6.96
CA TYR A 143 -11.20 0.06 -8.15
C TYR A 143 -12.69 -0.23 -8.35
N ASP A 144 -13.10 -0.35 -9.60
CA ASP A 144 -14.41 -0.90 -9.93
C ASP A 144 -14.41 -2.44 -9.89
N ALA A 145 -15.59 -3.04 -10.12
CA ALA A 145 -15.75 -4.49 -10.15
C ALA A 145 -14.87 -5.19 -11.21
N LEU A 146 -14.45 -4.50 -12.27
CA LEU A 146 -13.64 -5.01 -13.38
C LEU A 146 -12.13 -4.80 -13.20
N ASN A 147 -11.66 -4.48 -11.99
CA ASN A 147 -10.23 -4.20 -11.68
C ASN A 147 -9.68 -2.95 -12.36
N ARG A 148 -10.54 -2.01 -12.74
CA ARG A 148 -10.09 -0.72 -13.30
C ARG A 148 -10.06 0.30 -12.18
N MET A 149 -8.96 1.04 -12.10
CA MET A 149 -8.82 2.15 -11.15
C MET A 149 -9.88 3.22 -11.42
N THR A 150 -10.72 3.55 -10.45
CA THR A 150 -11.74 4.61 -10.57
C THR A 150 -11.32 5.91 -9.93
N ARG A 151 -10.41 5.85 -8.95
CA ARG A 151 -9.88 7.02 -8.27
C ARG A 151 -8.49 6.71 -7.73
N LEU A 152 -7.58 7.68 -7.82
CA LEU A 152 -6.26 7.62 -7.21
C LEU A 152 -6.02 8.91 -6.43
N TYR A 153 -5.90 8.78 -5.12
CA TYR A 153 -5.32 9.79 -4.26
C TYR A 153 -3.80 9.63 -4.35
N ASN A 154 -3.12 10.57 -5.03
CA ASN A 154 -1.67 10.52 -5.21
C ASN A 154 -0.93 10.52 -3.88
N TRP A 155 0.36 10.18 -3.91
CA TRP A 155 1.24 10.29 -2.75
C TRP A 155 1.08 11.65 -2.07
N HIS A 156 0.66 11.62 -0.82
CA HIS A 156 0.46 12.80 -0.01
C HIS A 156 0.89 12.51 1.43
N ARG A 157 1.34 13.54 2.13
CA ARG A 157 1.65 13.43 3.56
C ARG A 157 0.38 13.14 4.36
N GLU A 158 0.46 12.19 5.28
CA GLU A 158 -0.55 11.91 6.30
C GLU A 158 -0.59 13.10 7.26
N ALA A 159 -1.53 14.01 7.02
CA ALA A 159 -1.74 15.18 7.86
C ALA A 159 -3.24 15.51 7.93
N PRO A 160 -3.72 16.06 9.06
CA PRO A 160 -5.08 16.56 9.17
C PRO A 160 -5.37 17.59 8.07
N ASN A 161 -6.56 17.53 7.46
CA ASN A 161 -7.06 18.49 6.47
C ASN A 161 -6.19 18.69 5.21
N ASN A 162 -5.29 17.75 4.90
CA ASN A 162 -4.45 17.86 3.71
C ASN A 162 -5.30 17.82 2.42
N ARG A 163 -5.02 18.74 1.49
CA ARG A 163 -5.62 18.70 0.15
C ARG A 163 -4.76 17.79 -0.72
N VAL A 164 -5.38 16.81 -1.35
CA VAL A 164 -4.70 15.75 -2.08
C VAL A 164 -5.03 15.87 -3.56
N ALA A 165 -4.01 15.70 -4.41
CA ALA A 165 -4.20 15.59 -5.84
C ALA A 165 -4.88 14.25 -6.16
N VAL A 166 -6.12 14.33 -6.65
CA VAL A 166 -6.97 13.18 -6.97
C VAL A 166 -7.11 13.03 -8.47
N TYR A 167 -6.80 11.84 -8.96
CA TYR A 167 -6.97 11.45 -10.35
C TYR A 167 -8.21 10.55 -10.49
N VAL A 168 -9.14 10.93 -11.38
CA VAL A 168 -10.42 10.22 -11.56
C VAL A 168 -10.60 9.83 -13.03
N PRO A 169 -10.07 8.69 -13.49
CA PRO A 169 -10.19 8.28 -14.88
C PRO A 169 -11.63 7.93 -15.23
N SER A 170 -11.99 8.15 -16.50
CA SER A 170 -13.24 7.64 -17.07
C SER A 170 -12.97 6.62 -18.18
N TYR A 171 -13.87 5.65 -18.33
CA TYR A 171 -13.71 4.55 -19.27
C TYR A 171 -14.89 4.49 -20.24
N ASN A 172 -14.62 4.07 -21.49
CA ASN A 172 -15.66 3.76 -22.45
C ASN A 172 -16.28 2.37 -22.22
N ALA A 173 -17.30 2.01 -22.99
CA ALA A 173 -17.95 0.70 -22.90
C ALA A 173 -17.00 -0.47 -23.22
N GLY A 174 -15.97 -0.24 -24.03
CA GLY A 174 -14.92 -1.21 -24.34
C GLY A 174 -13.80 -1.27 -23.28
N GLY A 175 -13.87 -0.48 -22.21
CA GLY A 175 -12.87 -0.44 -21.15
C GLY A 175 -11.65 0.45 -21.39
N CYS A 176 -11.56 1.15 -22.51
CA CYS A 176 -10.47 2.09 -22.78
C CYS A 176 -10.65 3.41 -22.00
N CYS A 177 -9.55 3.96 -21.48
CA CYS A 177 -9.53 5.26 -20.79
C CYS A 177 -9.89 6.40 -21.76
N LYS A 178 -10.81 7.28 -21.37
CA LYS A 178 -11.31 8.40 -22.19
C LYS A 178 -10.83 9.76 -21.70
N ALA A 179 -10.88 10.02 -20.40
CA ALA A 179 -10.54 11.33 -19.83
C ALA A 179 -9.80 11.19 -18.51
N LYS A 180 -9.05 12.25 -18.19
CA LYS A 180 -8.12 12.33 -17.07
C LYS A 180 -8.27 13.67 -16.32
N PRO A 181 -9.40 13.90 -15.61
CA PRO A 181 -9.47 15.05 -14.71
C PRO A 181 -8.52 14.84 -13.53
N LEU A 182 -7.76 15.89 -13.20
CA LEU A 182 -6.97 16.02 -11.98
C LEU A 182 -7.62 17.11 -11.12
N THR A 183 -8.00 16.76 -9.90
CA THR A 183 -8.65 17.67 -8.94
C THR A 183 -7.91 17.69 -7.61
N TRP A 184 -8.21 18.65 -6.74
CA TRP A 184 -7.66 18.73 -5.38
C TRP A 184 -8.80 18.51 -4.38
N GLU A 185 -8.83 17.35 -3.72
CA GLU A 185 -9.90 16.95 -2.79
C GLU A 185 -9.32 16.60 -1.41
N GLN A 186 -10.15 16.62 -0.37
CA GLN A 186 -9.77 16.00 0.91
C GLN A 186 -9.94 14.48 0.82
N PRO A 187 -8.99 13.68 1.31
CA PRO A 187 -9.10 12.23 1.27
C PRO A 187 -10.22 11.77 2.19
N ARG A 188 -11.16 10.98 1.66
CA ARG A 188 -12.16 10.29 2.50
C ARG A 188 -11.48 9.13 3.19
N ARG A 189 -11.65 8.99 4.52
CA ARG A 189 -11.42 7.70 5.18
C ARG A 189 -12.40 6.70 4.58
N LEU A 190 -11.91 5.81 3.72
CA LEU A 190 -12.71 4.71 3.22
C LEU A 190 -13.05 3.81 4.41
N ALA A 191 -14.29 3.90 4.90
CA ALA A 191 -14.80 2.96 5.87
C ALA A 191 -14.79 1.55 5.27
N ALA A 192 -14.41 0.55 6.08
CA ALA A 192 -14.47 -0.86 5.67
C ALA A 192 -15.85 -1.14 5.04
N THR A 193 -15.85 -1.58 3.79
CA THR A 193 -17.08 -1.83 3.04
C THR A 193 -17.77 -3.04 3.66
N ARG A 194 -18.71 -2.78 4.58
CA ARG A 194 -19.55 -3.82 5.18
C ARG A 194 -20.54 -4.29 4.10
N HIS A 195 -20.23 -5.39 3.42
CA HIS A 195 -21.15 -5.98 2.46
C HIS A 195 -22.47 -6.35 3.14
N LEU A 196 -23.52 -5.59 2.85
CA LEU A 196 -24.89 -5.94 3.20
C LEU A 196 -25.31 -7.18 2.41
N ARG A 197 -25.44 -8.31 3.11
CA ARG A 197 -26.10 -9.52 2.61
C ARG A 197 -27.59 -9.19 2.36
N LYS A 198 -27.94 -8.83 1.12
CA LYS A 198 -29.35 -8.69 0.70
C LYS A 198 -30.03 -10.07 0.68
N GLY A 199 -30.56 -10.50 1.83
CA GLY A 199 -31.59 -11.51 1.89
C GLY A 199 -32.89 -10.94 1.31
N ARG A 200 -33.32 -11.45 0.15
CA ARG A 200 -34.65 -11.16 -0.42
C ARG A 200 -35.71 -11.77 0.50
N HIS A 201 -36.42 -10.94 1.26
CA HIS A 201 -37.76 -11.26 1.73
C HIS A 201 -38.75 -10.32 1.04
N ARG A 202 -39.57 -10.89 0.14
CA ARG A 202 -40.79 -10.24 -0.36
C ARG A 202 -41.81 -10.23 0.78
N PRO A 203 -42.43 -9.09 1.13
CA PRO A 203 -43.73 -9.12 1.79
C PRO A 203 -44.83 -9.21 0.73
N SER A 204 -45.62 -10.29 0.81
CA SER A 204 -46.88 -10.43 0.10
C SER A 204 -47.88 -9.35 0.53
N SER A 205 -48.57 -8.77 -0.44
CA SER A 205 -49.70 -7.86 -0.24
C SER A 205 -50.83 -8.51 0.58
N ARG A 206 -51.38 -7.77 1.54
CA ARG A 206 -52.78 -7.93 1.96
C ARG A 206 -53.41 -6.56 2.10
N PHE A 207 -54.52 -6.42 1.36
CA PHE A 207 -55.49 -5.35 1.45
C PHE A 207 -56.08 -5.28 2.87
N ALA A 208 -56.21 -4.06 3.40
CA ALA A 208 -57.21 -3.75 4.42
C ALA A 208 -57.67 -2.29 4.20
N THR A 209 -58.86 -2.18 3.62
CA THR A 209 -59.74 -1.01 3.58
C THR A 209 -60.17 -0.65 5.00
N THR A 210 -60.15 0.64 5.38
CA THR A 210 -61.34 1.33 5.94
C THR A 210 -61.13 2.83 6.25
N LYS A 211 -62.11 3.60 5.74
CA LYS A 211 -62.85 4.75 6.32
C LYS A 211 -62.15 6.05 6.75
N LYS A 212 -62.37 7.01 5.83
CA LYS A 212 -62.51 8.47 5.94
C LYS A 212 -63.51 8.92 7.04
N ALA A 213 -63.13 9.86 7.90
CA ALA A 213 -64.03 10.73 8.68
C ALA A 213 -63.30 12.06 9.00
N ARG A 214 -63.58 13.12 8.23
CA ARG A 214 -64.35 14.34 8.61
C ARG A 214 -63.86 15.08 9.86
N ARG A 215 -63.35 16.30 9.61
CA ARG A 215 -63.12 17.40 10.56
C ARG A 215 -64.44 17.88 11.19
N PRO A 216 -64.35 18.58 12.34
CA PRO A 216 -64.93 19.91 12.36
C PRO A 216 -63.99 20.99 12.94
N THR A 217 -64.24 22.19 12.45
CA THR A 217 -63.72 23.52 12.79
C THR A 217 -64.15 24.00 14.18
N TRP A 218 -63.29 24.76 14.87
CA TRP A 218 -63.70 25.89 15.70
C TRP A 218 -62.69 27.06 15.56
N ARG A 219 -63.26 28.26 15.46
CA ARG A 219 -62.67 29.60 15.31
C ARG A 219 -62.58 30.30 16.69
N TRP A 220 -61.93 31.46 16.69
CA TRP A 220 -61.82 32.54 17.71
C TRP A 220 -60.54 32.47 18.57
N ALA A 221 -59.79 33.55 18.86
CA ALA A 221 -59.73 34.94 18.38
C ALA A 221 -58.40 35.56 18.89
N MET A 222 -58.03 36.71 18.32
CA MET A 222 -56.87 37.57 18.64
C MET A 222 -57.04 38.40 19.93
N GLU A 223 -55.93 39.05 20.31
CA GLU A 223 -55.74 40.22 21.20
C GLU A 223 -55.61 39.98 22.71
N LEU A 224 -54.38 40.06 23.22
CA LEU A 224 -53.76 41.31 23.71
C LEU A 224 -52.24 41.25 23.53
#